data_AF-A0A1I7RS99-F1
#
_entry.id   AF-A0A1I7RS99-F1
#
_cell.length_a   1.000
_cell.length_b   1.000
_cell.length_c   1.000
_cell.angle_alpha   90.00
_cell.angle_beta   90.00
_cell.angle_gamma   90.00
#
_symmetry.space_group_name_H-M   'P 1'
#
loop_
_entity.id
_entity.type
_entity.pdbx_description
1 polymer ?
#
loop_
_entity_poly.entity_id
_entity_poly.type
_entity_poly.pdbx_seq_one_letter_code
_entity_poly.pdbx_strand_id
1 'polypeptide(L)'
;MTSSWLSRLTLLIGCVVAQQAPCPPGWTYKSHTNQCYLLSSINLPYNEAVEYCKKDGGSLVSLKTQDEYDYVRELYNNNTKGFYPPWIGLKRDSRWYSPVWRWSDGFVAYFTKWLKEEPTKTADNACVAWRTIENHGWKTLGCKYAQRFICKQASANCPTRNYERPEGVLSSPNFPTNYPNNLNCFYHIKVKPGYRIKLEFHDFYTENYFDKVVLYDDYNGNLTNKIDTIYGTYLFKKIYESSENVLTLNFITDHIITRQGWNATYTSVHKEPTQELHDPTGTITSPNYPKNYPNDIDQLYLISTLPDKVLNITITDFNLEKNYDYLAIQDGKDIIKSKQLTRLTGTDVKTPLSFLTSQNYALVRFFTDPSLNYRGFSLNYEAVEKY
;
A
#
# COMPACT_ATOMS: atom_id res chain seq x y z
N MET A 1 -37.17 44.02 46.92
CA MET A 1 -35.75 43.92 46.49
C MET A 1 -35.07 42.86 47.34
N THR A 2 -34.70 41.72 46.72
CA THR A 2 -33.47 40.93 46.96
C THR A 2 -33.67 39.55 46.32
N SER A 3 -32.99 39.35 45.19
CA SER A 3 -32.81 38.06 44.53
C SER A 3 -31.77 37.26 45.30
N SER A 4 -32.09 36.03 45.73
CA SER A 4 -31.09 35.08 46.24
C SER A 4 -30.83 33.99 45.20
N TRP A 5 -29.55 33.68 45.08
CA TRP A 5 -28.94 32.80 44.10
C TRP A 5 -29.12 31.34 44.49
N LEU A 6 -29.51 30.49 43.53
CA LEU A 6 -29.25 29.06 43.59
C LEU A 6 -28.48 28.64 42.33
N SER A 7 -27.18 28.50 42.52
CA SER A 7 -26.22 27.96 41.56
C SER A 7 -26.60 26.52 41.22
N ARG A 8 -27.07 26.26 40.00
CA ARG A 8 -27.15 24.89 39.48
C ARG A 8 -25.76 24.49 38.98
N LEU A 9 -25.07 23.65 39.76
CA LEU A 9 -23.94 22.88 39.25
C LEU A 9 -24.49 21.90 38.19
N THR A 10 -24.24 22.18 36.92
CA THR A 10 -24.32 21.18 35.86
C THR A 10 -23.09 20.29 35.97
N LEU A 11 -23.28 19.05 36.45
CA LEU A 11 -22.29 17.99 36.26
C LEU A 11 -22.19 17.73 34.75
N LEU A 12 -21.16 18.28 34.12
CA LEU A 12 -20.67 17.78 32.85
C LEU A 12 -20.05 16.41 33.14
N ILE A 13 -20.84 15.35 32.97
CA ILE A 13 -20.29 14.01 32.78
C ILE A 13 -19.61 14.06 31.40
N GLY A 14 -18.36 14.49 31.38
CA GLY A 14 -17.48 14.25 30.25
C GLY A 14 -17.44 12.75 30.03
N CYS A 15 -17.96 12.31 28.90
CA CYS A 15 -17.76 10.95 28.44
C CYS A 15 -16.25 10.80 28.23
N VAL A 16 -15.56 10.26 29.24
CA VAL A 16 -14.18 9.82 29.06
C VAL A 16 -14.28 8.67 28.07
N VAL A 17 -13.96 8.95 26.81
CA VAL A 17 -13.79 7.91 25.80
C VAL A 17 -12.71 6.99 26.36
N ALA A 18 -13.10 5.80 26.80
CA ALA A 18 -12.15 4.81 27.28
C ALA A 18 -11.16 4.56 26.14
N GLN A 19 -9.89 4.92 26.36
CA GLN A 19 -8.85 4.72 25.36
C GLN A 19 -8.76 3.21 25.10
N GLN A 20 -9.03 2.80 23.86
CA GLN A 20 -9.00 1.40 23.46
C GLN A 20 -7.64 0.80 23.82
N ALA A 21 -7.64 -0.37 24.45
CA ALA A 21 -6.39 -1.05 24.78
C ALA A 21 -5.65 -1.37 23.48
N PRO A 22 -4.35 -1.04 23.36
CA PRO A 22 -3.60 -1.20 22.12
C PRO A 22 -3.50 -2.66 21.66
N CYS A 23 -3.66 -3.61 22.58
CA CYS A 23 -3.50 -5.03 22.31
C CYS A 23 -4.61 -5.86 22.96
N PRO A 24 -4.88 -7.08 22.42
CA PRO A 24 -5.80 -8.00 23.07
C PRO A 24 -5.33 -8.42 24.48
N PRO A 25 -6.24 -8.91 25.34
CA PRO A 25 -5.87 -9.40 26.66
C PRO A 25 -4.74 -10.46 26.60
N GLY A 26 -3.71 -10.31 27.45
CA GLY A 26 -2.54 -11.19 27.48
C GLY A 26 -1.42 -10.82 26.50
N TRP A 27 -1.63 -9.85 25.61
CA TRP A 27 -0.61 -9.35 24.69
C TRP A 27 0.09 -8.10 25.24
N THR A 28 1.36 -7.93 24.88
CA THR A 28 2.16 -6.77 25.29
C THR A 28 2.36 -5.80 24.12
N TYR A 29 1.94 -4.54 24.30
CA TYR A 29 2.18 -3.47 23.33
C TYR A 29 3.63 -2.97 23.37
N LYS A 30 4.18 -2.65 22.20
CA LYS A 30 5.45 -1.94 22.07
C LYS A 30 5.30 -0.75 21.14
N SER A 31 5.59 0.43 21.69
CA SER A 31 5.49 1.71 21.00
C SER A 31 6.47 1.85 19.83
N HIS A 32 7.72 1.40 19.99
CA HIS A 32 8.76 1.56 18.97
C HIS A 32 8.49 0.75 17.69
N THR A 33 7.91 -0.45 17.79
CA THR A 33 7.45 -1.20 16.60
C THR A 33 5.99 -0.91 16.25
N ASN A 34 5.24 -0.30 17.17
CA ASN A 34 3.78 -0.23 17.15
C ASN A 34 3.13 -1.61 16.87
N GLN A 35 3.51 -2.61 17.67
CA GLN A 35 3.01 -3.98 17.54
C GLN A 35 2.66 -4.55 18.91
N CYS A 36 1.82 -5.58 18.88
CA CYS A 36 1.47 -6.41 20.00
C CYS A 36 2.18 -7.76 19.88
N TYR A 37 2.76 -8.23 20.98
CA TYR A 37 3.44 -9.52 21.03
C TYR A 37 2.91 -10.39 22.15
N LEU A 38 2.87 -11.70 21.90
CA LEU A 38 2.49 -12.71 22.87
C LEU A 38 3.52 -13.83 22.85
N LEU A 39 4.16 -14.10 23.98
CA LEU A 39 4.98 -15.31 24.17
C LEU A 39 4.08 -16.40 24.77
N SER A 40 3.90 -17.51 24.05
CA SER A 40 3.03 -18.60 24.48
C SER A 40 3.48 -19.21 25.79
N SER A 41 2.54 -19.64 26.63
CA SER A 41 2.79 -20.47 27.82
C SER A 41 2.77 -21.97 27.52
N ILE A 42 2.30 -22.36 26.33
CA ILE A 42 2.16 -23.74 25.86
C ILE A 42 3.17 -24.06 24.75
N ASN A 43 3.40 -25.35 24.53
CA ASN A 43 4.24 -25.86 23.46
C ASN A 43 3.37 -26.49 22.35
N LEU A 44 3.56 -26.07 21.09
CA LEU A 44 2.82 -26.60 19.95
C LEU A 44 3.77 -26.90 18.77
N PRO A 45 3.42 -27.87 17.89
CA PRO A 45 4.00 -27.98 16.57
C PRO A 45 3.83 -26.69 15.76
N TYR A 46 4.74 -26.42 14.82
CA TYR A 46 4.79 -25.14 14.12
C TYR A 46 3.46 -24.76 13.45
N ASN A 47 2.83 -25.69 12.73
CA ASN A 47 1.57 -25.40 12.02
C ASN A 47 0.42 -25.09 13.00
N GLU A 48 0.36 -25.76 14.14
CA GLU A 48 -0.64 -25.49 15.18
C GLU A 48 -0.38 -24.14 15.87
N ALA A 49 0.90 -23.77 16.05
CA ALA A 49 1.28 -22.46 16.55
C ALA A 49 0.90 -21.32 15.58
N VAL A 50 1.02 -21.55 14.27
CA VAL A 50 0.50 -20.62 13.24
C VAL A 50 -1.00 -20.41 13.41
N GLU A 51 -1.77 -21.50 13.50
CA GLU A 51 -3.23 -21.41 13.66
C GLU A 51 -3.63 -20.79 15.01
N TYR A 52 -2.85 -21.00 16.07
CA TYR A 52 -3.05 -20.34 17.36
C TYR A 52 -2.97 -18.82 17.22
N CYS A 53 -1.89 -18.28 16.63
CA CYS A 53 -1.72 -16.84 16.49
C CYS A 53 -2.79 -16.20 15.60
N LYS A 54 -3.30 -16.94 14.60
CA LYS A 54 -4.37 -16.46 13.71
C LYS A 54 -5.72 -16.27 14.39
N LYS A 55 -6.01 -17.00 15.48
CA LYS A 55 -7.29 -16.85 16.21
C LYS A 55 -7.52 -15.43 16.71
N ASP A 56 -6.44 -14.75 17.10
CA ASP A 56 -6.47 -13.36 17.56
C ASP A 56 -6.12 -12.36 16.43
N GLY A 57 -6.24 -12.75 15.15
CA GLY A 57 -5.89 -11.89 14.00
C GLY A 57 -4.39 -11.63 13.82
N GLY A 58 -3.54 -12.42 14.48
CA GLY A 58 -2.09 -12.32 14.38
C GLY A 58 -1.44 -13.39 13.51
N SER A 59 -0.12 -13.40 13.54
CA SER A 59 0.71 -14.44 12.94
C SER A 59 1.82 -14.84 13.91
N LEU A 60 2.54 -15.95 13.63
CA LEU A 60 3.83 -16.13 14.29
C LEU A 60 4.73 -14.97 13.91
N VAL A 61 5.57 -14.55 14.86
CA VAL A 61 6.33 -13.31 14.74
C VAL A 61 7.19 -13.29 13.47
N SER A 62 6.97 -12.27 12.65
CA SER A 62 7.85 -11.89 11.56
C SER A 62 8.78 -10.76 12.01
N LEU A 63 10.07 -10.93 11.73
CA LEU A 63 11.13 -9.99 12.11
C LEU A 63 11.71 -9.39 10.84
N LYS A 64 11.27 -8.17 10.52
CA LYS A 64 11.61 -7.45 9.28
C LYS A 64 12.63 -6.35 9.53
N THR A 65 12.80 -5.92 10.77
CA THR A 65 13.73 -4.85 11.17
C THR A 65 14.62 -5.27 12.34
N GLN A 66 15.70 -4.51 12.54
CA GLN A 66 16.61 -4.68 13.68
C GLN A 66 15.88 -4.42 15.02
N ASP A 67 15.03 -3.40 15.08
CA ASP A 67 14.25 -3.06 16.29
C ASP A 67 13.31 -4.19 16.71
N GLU A 68 12.61 -4.81 15.75
CA GLU A 68 11.74 -5.96 16.03
C GLU A 68 12.54 -7.14 16.58
N TYR A 69 13.71 -7.40 16.02
CA TYR A 69 14.61 -8.45 16.48
C TYR A 69 15.13 -8.18 17.89
N ASP A 70 15.57 -6.94 18.17
CA ASP A 70 16.12 -6.57 19.48
C ASP A 70 15.06 -6.64 20.57
N TYR A 71 13.82 -6.26 20.27
CA TYR A 71 12.71 -6.43 21.20
C TYR A 71 12.38 -7.90 21.46
N VAL A 72 12.27 -8.73 20.42
CA VAL A 72 11.98 -10.16 20.61
C VAL A 72 13.10 -10.86 21.39
N ARG A 73 14.35 -10.45 21.19
CA ARG A 73 15.49 -10.89 22.01
C ARG A 73 15.27 -10.55 23.49
N GLU A 74 14.86 -9.33 23.80
CA GLU A 74 14.60 -8.88 25.17
C GLU A 74 13.39 -9.62 25.80
N LEU A 75 12.28 -9.69 25.06
CA LEU A 75 11.06 -10.42 25.47
C LEU A 75 11.40 -11.86 25.85
N TYR A 76 12.23 -12.52 25.05
CA TYR A 76 12.70 -13.86 25.34
C TYR A 76 13.62 -13.90 26.56
N ASN A 77 14.64 -13.05 26.64
CA ASN A 77 15.60 -13.07 27.75
C ASN A 77 14.95 -12.85 29.13
N ASN A 78 13.93 -11.99 29.19
CA ASN A 78 13.24 -11.65 30.44
C ASN A 78 12.23 -12.73 30.88
N ASN A 79 11.75 -13.57 29.97
CA ASN A 79 10.66 -14.53 30.26
C ASN A 79 11.07 -16.01 30.13
N THR A 80 12.29 -16.28 29.66
CA THR A 80 12.74 -17.64 29.37
C THR A 80 14.25 -17.80 29.56
N LYS A 81 14.63 -18.50 30.64
CA LYS A 81 15.86 -19.31 30.71
C LYS A 81 15.55 -20.80 30.44
N GLY A 82 14.58 -21.07 29.54
CA GLY A 82 13.96 -22.39 29.39
C GLY A 82 14.50 -23.23 28.23
N PHE A 83 14.35 -24.56 28.31
CA PHE A 83 14.90 -25.57 27.39
C PHE A 83 14.27 -25.58 25.99
N TYR A 84 13.12 -24.93 25.79
CA TYR A 84 12.32 -24.98 24.55
C TYR A 84 12.39 -23.64 23.78
N PRO A 85 13.23 -23.55 22.74
CA PRO A 85 13.38 -22.34 21.92
C PRO A 85 12.08 -22.03 21.16
N PRO A 86 11.54 -20.79 21.22
CA PRO A 86 10.24 -20.53 20.64
C PRO A 86 10.29 -20.49 19.12
N TRP A 87 9.22 -20.97 18.48
CA TRP A 87 8.98 -20.74 17.07
C TRP A 87 8.90 -19.25 16.78
N ILE A 88 9.65 -18.84 15.75
CA ILE A 88 9.38 -17.61 15.00
C ILE A 88 8.68 -18.00 13.70
N GLY A 89 8.00 -17.06 13.05
CA GLY A 89 7.16 -17.37 11.89
C GLY A 89 7.89 -17.75 10.61
N LEU A 90 9.20 -18.05 10.65
CA LEU A 90 9.98 -18.34 9.44
C LEU A 90 9.97 -19.84 9.15
N LYS A 91 9.69 -20.20 7.89
CA LYS A 91 9.71 -21.58 7.39
C LYS A 91 10.27 -21.63 5.98
N ARG A 92 10.88 -22.77 5.64
CA ARG A 92 11.29 -23.09 4.27
C ARG A 92 10.08 -23.30 3.36
N ASP A 93 10.09 -22.65 2.20
CA ASP A 93 9.07 -22.77 1.16
C ASP A 93 9.73 -23.18 -0.16
N SER A 94 9.65 -24.48 -0.50
CA SER A 94 10.23 -25.06 -1.73
C SER A 94 9.20 -25.26 -2.83
N ARG A 95 8.03 -24.61 -2.77
CA ARG A 95 7.02 -24.66 -3.84
C ARG A 95 7.46 -23.95 -5.14
N TRP A 96 8.58 -23.23 -5.10
CA TRP A 96 9.14 -22.49 -6.24
C TRP A 96 10.44 -23.12 -6.72
N TYR A 97 10.79 -22.91 -8.00
CA TYR A 97 12.00 -23.44 -8.64
C TYR A 97 13.29 -23.06 -7.89
N SER A 98 13.26 -21.95 -7.14
CA SER A 98 14.26 -21.56 -6.15
C SER A 98 13.60 -21.50 -4.76
N PRO A 99 13.96 -22.40 -3.81
CA PRO A 99 13.36 -22.40 -2.49
C PRO A 99 13.71 -21.15 -1.69
N VAL A 100 12.71 -20.53 -1.07
CA VAL A 100 12.86 -19.30 -0.28
C VAL A 100 12.54 -19.54 1.19
N TRP A 101 12.97 -18.62 2.05
CA TRP A 101 12.47 -18.52 3.42
C TRP A 101 11.28 -17.56 3.45
N ARG A 102 10.14 -18.02 3.95
CA ARG A 102 8.90 -17.25 3.99
C ARG A 102 8.38 -17.16 5.41
N TRP A 103 7.99 -15.95 5.79
CA TRP A 103 7.31 -15.69 7.05
C TRP A 103 5.87 -16.24 7.00
N SER A 104 5.30 -16.59 8.15
CA SER A 104 3.91 -17.03 8.29
C SER A 104 2.90 -15.93 7.94
N ASP A 105 3.36 -14.68 7.87
CA ASP A 105 2.59 -13.54 7.37
C ASP A 105 2.59 -13.43 5.83
N GLY A 106 3.23 -14.37 5.11
CA GLY A 106 3.23 -14.46 3.65
C GLY A 106 4.41 -13.79 2.97
N PHE A 107 5.19 -12.94 3.66
CA PHE A 107 6.31 -12.22 3.05
C PHE A 107 7.57 -13.09 2.93
N VAL A 108 8.34 -12.88 1.86
CA VAL A 108 9.68 -13.48 1.71
C VAL A 108 10.66 -12.77 2.66
N ALA A 109 11.52 -13.53 3.33
CA ALA A 109 12.48 -12.98 4.26
C ALA A 109 13.72 -12.43 3.55
N TYR A 110 13.99 -11.14 3.78
CA TYR A 110 15.24 -10.46 3.38
C TYR A 110 16.13 -10.18 4.60
N PHE A 111 15.52 -9.92 5.76
CA PHE A 111 16.22 -9.78 7.02
C PHE A 111 16.38 -11.15 7.68
N THR A 112 17.63 -11.56 7.94
CA THR A 112 17.89 -12.81 8.67
C THR A 112 18.98 -12.66 9.73
N LYS A 113 18.85 -13.41 10.83
CA LYS A 113 19.82 -13.45 11.93
C LYS A 113 20.17 -14.90 12.27
N TRP A 114 20.57 -15.66 11.26
CA TRP A 114 21.01 -17.04 11.44
C TRP A 114 22.17 -17.16 12.42
N LEU A 115 22.18 -18.22 13.22
CA LEU A 115 23.39 -18.62 13.92
C LEU A 115 24.47 -19.05 12.92
N LYS A 116 25.72 -18.99 13.36
CA LYS A 116 26.84 -19.59 12.63
C LYS A 116 26.48 -21.06 12.30
N GLU A 117 26.71 -21.46 11.05
CA GLU A 117 26.39 -22.79 10.48
C GLU A 117 24.89 -23.10 10.28
N GLU A 118 23.97 -22.17 10.57
CA GLU A 118 22.56 -22.28 10.18
C GLU A 118 22.31 -21.52 8.85
N PRO A 119 21.30 -21.93 8.06
CA PRO A 119 20.35 -23.02 8.30
C PRO A 119 20.92 -24.42 8.00
N THR A 120 20.84 -25.35 8.97
CA THR A 120 21.30 -26.75 8.80
C THR A 120 20.26 -27.65 8.14
N LYS A 121 18.96 -27.42 8.37
CA LYS A 121 17.85 -28.08 7.68
C LYS A 121 17.31 -27.19 6.58
N THR A 122 17.26 -27.70 5.36
CA THR A 122 16.86 -26.94 4.16
C THR A 122 15.71 -27.56 3.36
N ALA A 123 15.13 -28.65 3.86
CA ALA A 123 13.92 -29.28 3.32
C ALA A 123 12.63 -28.56 3.75
N ASP A 124 11.50 -28.86 3.10
CA ASP A 124 10.18 -28.21 3.36
C ASP A 124 9.63 -28.38 4.79
N ASN A 125 10.21 -29.27 5.58
CA ASN A 125 9.89 -29.46 6.98
C ASN A 125 10.80 -28.68 7.94
N ALA A 126 11.62 -27.76 7.42
CA ALA A 126 12.46 -26.87 8.21
C ALA A 126 11.69 -25.63 8.67
N CYS A 127 11.45 -25.56 9.97
CA CYS A 127 10.85 -24.43 10.67
C CYS A 127 11.88 -23.77 11.58
N VAL A 128 11.75 -22.48 11.84
CA VAL A 128 12.80 -21.71 12.50
C VAL A 128 12.42 -21.36 13.93
N ALA A 129 13.33 -21.62 14.85
CA ALA A 129 13.18 -21.28 16.27
C ALA A 129 14.30 -20.33 16.73
N TRP A 130 13.98 -19.55 17.75
CA TRP A 130 14.91 -18.63 18.40
C TRP A 130 15.86 -19.35 19.36
N ARG A 131 17.19 -19.16 19.29
CA ARG A 131 18.15 -19.81 20.19
C ARG A 131 19.03 -18.82 20.98
N THR A 132 19.51 -19.27 22.13
CA THR A 132 19.83 -18.41 23.28
C THR A 132 21.28 -18.40 23.73
N ILE A 133 22.15 -19.27 23.22
CA ILE A 133 23.51 -19.37 23.75
C ILE A 133 24.43 -18.45 22.95
N GLU A 134 24.94 -17.43 23.64
CA GLU A 134 26.01 -16.46 23.31
C GLU A 134 25.80 -15.57 22.06
N ASN A 135 25.02 -16.00 21.06
CA ASN A 135 24.91 -15.32 19.77
C ASN A 135 23.47 -14.96 19.36
N HIS A 136 22.46 -15.21 20.22
CA HIS A 136 21.05 -14.83 20.06
C HIS A 136 20.45 -14.99 18.64
N GLY A 137 20.82 -16.04 17.91
CA GLY A 137 20.45 -16.21 16.51
C GLY A 137 19.33 -17.22 16.28
N TRP A 138 19.03 -17.44 15.01
CA TRP A 138 17.99 -18.34 14.56
C TRP A 138 18.57 -19.68 14.15
N LYS A 139 17.81 -20.75 14.40
CA LYS A 139 18.15 -22.09 13.95
C LYS A 139 16.98 -22.80 13.32
N THR A 140 17.28 -23.80 12.52
CA THR A 140 16.28 -24.66 11.92
C THR A 140 16.00 -25.89 12.80
N LEU A 141 14.74 -26.31 12.84
CA LEU A 141 14.23 -27.48 13.54
C LEU A 141 13.14 -28.15 12.68
N GLY A 142 12.80 -29.40 13.00
CA GLY A 142 11.67 -30.06 12.38
C GLY A 142 10.34 -29.43 12.82
N CYS A 143 9.47 -29.08 11.88
CA CYS A 143 8.18 -28.43 12.17
C CYS A 143 7.24 -29.23 13.09
N LYS A 144 7.47 -30.54 13.28
CA LYS A 144 6.68 -31.42 14.17
C LYS A 144 7.07 -31.33 15.64
N TYR A 145 8.20 -30.71 15.98
CA TYR A 145 8.57 -30.55 17.39
C TYR A 145 7.61 -29.58 18.09
N ALA A 146 7.25 -29.88 19.33
CA ALA A 146 6.51 -28.94 20.16
C ALA A 146 7.48 -27.92 20.75
N GLN A 147 7.26 -26.63 20.49
CA GLN A 147 8.02 -25.53 21.08
C GLN A 147 7.06 -24.47 21.61
N ARG A 148 7.56 -23.61 22.51
CA ARG A 148 6.93 -22.30 22.74
C ARG A 148 6.89 -21.54 21.41
N PHE A 149 6.17 -20.43 21.36
CA PHE A 149 6.09 -19.63 20.14
C PHE A 149 5.76 -18.19 20.48
N ILE A 150 6.12 -17.28 19.56
CA ILE A 150 5.84 -15.86 19.72
C ILE A 150 4.87 -15.44 18.62
N CYS A 151 3.73 -14.91 19.01
CA CYS A 151 2.78 -14.28 18.10
C CYS A 151 3.04 -12.78 18.00
N LYS A 152 2.69 -12.20 16.84
CA LYS A 152 2.74 -10.77 16.54
C LYS A 152 1.47 -10.34 15.84
N GLN A 153 0.97 -9.16 16.18
CA GLN A 153 -0.08 -8.49 15.42
C GLN A 153 0.05 -6.97 15.53
N ALA A 154 -0.51 -6.23 14.58
CA ALA A 154 -0.60 -4.78 14.68
C ALA A 154 -1.46 -4.35 15.88
N SER A 155 -1.12 -3.22 16.47
CA SER A 155 -1.87 -2.61 17.57
C SER A 155 -3.22 -2.05 17.10
N ALA A 156 -4.25 -2.16 17.94
CA ALA A 156 -5.56 -1.52 17.76
C ALA A 156 -5.44 0.00 17.58
N ASN A 157 -4.45 0.61 18.25
CA ASN A 157 -4.10 2.03 18.12
C ASN A 157 -3.37 2.37 16.81
N CYS A 158 -3.64 1.64 15.72
CA CYS A 158 -3.16 1.87 14.36
C CYS A 158 -2.72 3.32 14.10
N PRO A 159 -1.41 3.63 14.10
CA PRO A 159 -0.93 4.99 13.95
C PRO A 159 -1.33 5.46 12.57
N THR A 160 -1.82 6.70 12.54
CA THR A 160 -2.16 7.38 11.31
C THR A 160 -0.96 7.36 10.37
N ARG A 161 -1.17 6.89 9.14
CA ARG A 161 -0.14 6.85 8.10
C ARG A 161 -0.36 8.00 7.14
N ASN A 162 0.66 8.83 6.95
CA ASN A 162 0.64 9.94 6.01
C ASN A 162 1.46 9.61 4.77
N TYR A 163 0.88 9.87 3.61
CA TYR A 163 1.48 9.62 2.30
C TYR A 163 1.51 10.92 1.50
N GLU A 164 2.71 11.36 1.14
CA GLU A 164 2.92 12.63 0.43
C GLU A 164 3.53 12.47 -0.97
N ARG A 165 3.89 11.23 -1.32
CA ARG A 165 4.47 10.90 -2.63
C ARG A 165 3.40 10.90 -3.73
N PRO A 166 3.76 11.13 -5.00
CA PRO A 166 2.82 11.07 -6.13
C PRO A 166 2.21 9.68 -6.31
N GLU A 167 2.85 8.62 -5.81
CA GLU A 167 2.31 7.28 -5.84
C GLU A 167 2.69 6.51 -4.57
N GLY A 168 1.93 5.45 -4.29
CA GLY A 168 2.25 4.56 -3.19
C GLY A 168 1.32 3.38 -3.05
N VAL A 169 1.70 2.48 -2.15
CA VAL A 169 0.97 1.26 -1.83
C VAL A 169 0.42 1.37 -0.41
N LEU A 170 -0.85 1.02 -0.24
CA LEU A 170 -1.53 0.91 1.04
C LEU A 170 -1.98 -0.52 1.26
N SER A 171 -2.09 -0.92 2.52
CA SER A 171 -2.72 -2.19 2.87
C SER A 171 -3.32 -2.14 4.26
N SER A 172 -4.30 -2.99 4.52
CA SER A 172 -4.74 -3.27 5.88
C SER A 172 -3.57 -3.76 6.74
N PRO A 173 -3.63 -3.59 8.07
CA PRO A 173 -2.64 -4.20 8.95
C PRO A 173 -2.58 -5.72 8.73
N ASN A 174 -1.37 -6.28 8.84
CA ASN A 174 -1.06 -7.70 8.63
C ASN A 174 -1.31 -8.29 7.22
N PHE A 175 -1.81 -7.52 6.24
CA PHE A 175 -1.98 -8.01 4.86
C PHE A 175 -0.66 -8.61 4.33
N PRO A 176 -0.66 -9.79 3.66
CA PRO A 176 -1.80 -10.57 3.16
C PRO A 176 -2.43 -11.56 4.17
N THR A 177 -2.01 -11.55 5.43
CA THR A 177 -2.71 -12.28 6.49
C THR A 177 -3.84 -11.48 7.09
N ASN A 178 -4.64 -12.14 7.93
CA ASN A 178 -5.81 -11.51 8.48
C ASN A 178 -5.49 -10.26 9.30
N TYR A 179 -6.29 -9.21 9.12
CA TYR A 179 -6.19 -8.02 9.95
C TYR A 179 -6.58 -8.31 11.41
N PRO A 180 -6.10 -7.53 12.39
CA PRO A 180 -6.57 -7.61 13.78
C PRO A 180 -8.03 -7.20 13.98
N ASN A 181 -8.63 -7.67 15.07
CA ASN A 181 -9.88 -7.10 15.59
C ASN A 181 -9.64 -5.70 16.17
N ASN A 182 -10.72 -4.94 16.34
CA ASN A 182 -10.80 -3.70 17.10
C ASN A 182 -9.91 -2.58 16.54
N LEU A 183 -9.74 -2.53 15.23
CA LEU A 183 -8.93 -1.51 14.56
C LEU A 183 -9.71 -0.22 14.35
N ASN A 184 -8.98 0.90 14.40
CA ASN A 184 -9.41 2.18 13.85
C ASN A 184 -8.21 2.88 13.18
N CYS A 185 -7.89 2.48 11.95
CA CYS A 185 -6.69 2.92 11.24
C CYS A 185 -7.00 4.04 10.25
N PHE A 186 -6.20 5.11 10.25
CA PHE A 186 -6.29 6.20 9.28
C PHE A 186 -5.10 6.21 8.34
N TYR A 187 -5.38 6.42 7.05
CA TYR A 187 -4.40 6.62 5.99
C TYR A 187 -4.75 7.93 5.30
N HIS A 188 -3.89 8.93 5.42
CA HIS A 188 -4.06 10.23 4.77
C HIS A 188 -3.10 10.33 3.60
N ILE A 189 -3.66 10.61 2.43
CA ILE A 189 -2.91 10.82 1.20
C ILE A 189 -3.04 12.30 0.86
N LYS A 190 -1.91 12.98 0.69
CA LYS A 190 -1.84 14.39 0.29
C LYS A 190 -0.78 14.57 -0.77
N VAL A 191 -1.22 14.78 -2.01
CA VAL A 191 -0.31 14.99 -3.15
C VAL A 191 -0.17 16.50 -3.44
N LYS A 192 0.66 16.85 -4.41
CA LYS A 192 0.89 18.25 -4.81
C LYS A 192 -0.42 18.94 -5.21
N PRO A 193 -0.64 20.23 -4.86
CA PRO A 193 -1.77 21.00 -5.39
C PRO A 193 -1.84 20.98 -6.92
N GLY A 194 -3.05 21.00 -7.48
CA GLY A 194 -3.27 20.86 -8.93
C GLY A 194 -3.45 19.41 -9.40
N TYR A 195 -3.29 18.44 -8.50
CA TYR A 195 -3.52 17.02 -8.76
C TYR A 195 -4.73 16.52 -7.97
N ARG A 196 -5.31 15.41 -8.43
CA ARG A 196 -6.24 14.55 -7.72
C ARG A 196 -5.65 13.15 -7.54
N ILE A 197 -6.25 12.36 -6.67
CA ILE A 197 -5.77 11.03 -6.29
C ILE A 197 -6.67 9.97 -6.90
N LYS A 198 -6.08 9.07 -7.69
CA LYS A 198 -6.72 7.81 -8.09
C LYS A 198 -6.31 6.73 -7.10
N LEU A 199 -7.26 6.13 -6.40
CA LEU A 199 -7.06 4.98 -5.52
C LEU A 199 -7.62 3.72 -6.19
N GLU A 200 -6.84 2.65 -6.23
CA GLU A 200 -7.22 1.37 -6.83
C GLU A 200 -6.99 0.24 -5.83
N PHE A 201 -8.06 -0.42 -5.40
CA PHE A 201 -7.99 -1.65 -4.59
C PHE A 201 -7.78 -2.85 -5.51
N HIS A 202 -6.78 -3.70 -5.20
CA HIS A 202 -6.50 -4.91 -5.98
C HIS A 202 -7.10 -6.15 -5.31
N ASP A 203 -6.87 -6.30 -4.01
CA ASP A 203 -7.48 -7.32 -3.17
C ASP A 203 -8.36 -6.64 -2.11
N PHE A 204 -9.57 -7.16 -1.90
CA PHE A 204 -10.46 -6.67 -0.85
C PHE A 204 -11.33 -7.80 -0.28
N TYR A 205 -10.97 -8.22 0.94
CA TYR A 205 -11.67 -9.24 1.69
C TYR A 205 -11.78 -8.85 3.17
N THR A 206 -12.91 -8.28 3.56
CA THR A 206 -13.26 -7.96 4.94
C THR A 206 -14.50 -8.73 5.38
N GLU A 207 -14.77 -8.76 6.69
CA GLU A 207 -16.06 -9.23 7.18
C GLU A 207 -17.18 -8.38 6.59
N ASN A 208 -18.28 -9.04 6.23
CA ASN A 208 -19.40 -8.36 5.61
C ASN A 208 -20.14 -7.52 6.65
N TYR A 209 -20.44 -6.26 6.33
CA TYR A 209 -21.15 -5.26 7.15
C TYR A 209 -20.46 -4.75 8.42
N PHE A 210 -19.63 -5.56 9.09
CA PHE A 210 -18.99 -5.20 10.36
C PHE A 210 -17.64 -4.50 10.16
N ASP A 211 -16.78 -5.09 9.32
CA ASP A 211 -15.45 -4.56 9.04
C ASP A 211 -15.44 -3.78 7.73
N LYS A 212 -15.10 -2.49 7.81
CA LYS A 212 -15.31 -1.56 6.71
C LYS A 212 -14.15 -0.62 6.50
N VAL A 213 -13.97 -0.25 5.24
CA VAL A 213 -13.17 0.89 4.83
C VAL A 213 -14.12 2.03 4.46
N VAL A 214 -13.94 3.18 5.08
CA VAL A 214 -14.66 4.40 4.74
C VAL A 214 -13.70 5.34 4.03
N LEU A 215 -14.11 5.84 2.86
CA LEU A 215 -13.33 6.77 2.06
C LEU A 215 -13.91 8.17 2.18
N TYR A 216 -13.04 9.14 2.39
CA TYR A 216 -13.38 10.55 2.52
C TYR A 216 -12.53 11.38 1.58
N ASP A 217 -13.18 12.32 0.90
CA ASP A 217 -12.58 13.34 0.05
C ASP A 217 -12.22 14.56 0.91
N ASP A 218 -11.47 14.32 1.98
CA ASP A 218 -10.96 15.32 2.92
C ASP A 218 -9.60 14.90 3.52
N TYR A 219 -8.97 15.83 4.24
CA TYR A 219 -7.70 15.61 4.93
C TYR A 219 -7.83 15.90 6.42
N ASN A 220 -7.51 14.90 7.25
CA ASN A 220 -7.22 15.07 8.66
C ASN A 220 -8.35 15.69 9.53
N GLY A 221 -9.57 15.13 9.47
CA GLY A 221 -10.36 15.03 10.70
C GLY A 221 -11.78 15.62 10.72
N ASN A 222 -12.28 16.24 9.65
CA ASN A 222 -13.71 16.56 9.60
C ASN A 222 -14.56 15.35 9.19
N LEU A 223 -14.02 14.45 8.34
CA LEU A 223 -14.69 13.21 7.90
C LEU A 223 -16.13 13.46 7.40
N THR A 224 -16.36 14.63 6.80
CA THR A 224 -17.69 15.10 6.39
C THR A 224 -17.98 14.74 4.94
N ASN A 225 -16.94 14.69 4.09
CA ASN A 225 -17.09 14.46 2.66
C ASN A 225 -16.88 12.98 2.32
N LYS A 226 -17.84 12.14 2.74
CA LYS A 226 -17.74 10.68 2.55
C LYS A 226 -18.01 10.30 1.09
N ILE A 227 -17.05 9.62 0.46
CA ILE A 227 -17.16 9.07 -0.89
C ILE A 227 -17.94 7.76 -0.86
N ASP A 228 -17.50 6.79 -0.05
CA ASP A 228 -18.07 5.44 -0.02
C ASP A 228 -17.79 4.74 1.32
N THR A 229 -18.53 3.67 1.59
CA THR A 229 -18.27 2.71 2.68
C THR A 229 -18.26 1.32 2.07
N ILE A 230 -17.09 0.68 2.08
CA ILE A 230 -16.89 -0.63 1.47
C ILE A 230 -16.57 -1.70 2.52
N TYR A 231 -17.13 -2.87 2.32
CA TYR A 231 -16.98 -4.05 3.19
C TYR A 231 -17.26 -5.32 2.39
N GLY A 232 -16.99 -6.49 2.97
CA GLY A 232 -17.21 -7.79 2.34
C GLY A 232 -16.10 -8.15 1.35
N THR A 233 -16.47 -8.83 0.27
CA THR A 233 -15.51 -9.35 -0.73
C THR A 233 -15.78 -8.72 -2.09
N TYR A 234 -14.74 -8.22 -2.75
CA TYR A 234 -14.83 -7.76 -4.14
C TYR A 234 -13.93 -8.61 -5.04
N LEU A 235 -14.51 -9.14 -6.11
CA LEU A 235 -13.80 -9.94 -7.13
C LEU A 235 -13.21 -9.08 -8.26
N PHE A 236 -13.57 -7.79 -8.31
CA PHE A 236 -13.10 -6.84 -9.30
C PHE A 236 -12.45 -5.64 -8.62
N LYS A 237 -11.49 -5.04 -9.33
CA LYS A 237 -10.80 -3.83 -8.88
C LYS A 237 -11.80 -2.71 -8.67
N LYS A 238 -11.73 -2.06 -7.51
CA LYS A 238 -12.49 -0.85 -7.20
C LYS A 238 -11.58 0.36 -7.33
N ILE A 239 -12.02 1.33 -8.13
CA ILE A 239 -11.30 2.58 -8.37
C ILE A 239 -12.12 3.73 -7.78
N TYR A 240 -11.44 4.59 -7.02
CA TYR A 240 -11.99 5.80 -6.43
C TYR A 240 -11.12 7.00 -6.83
N GLU A 241 -11.74 8.17 -6.90
CA GLU A 241 -11.09 9.43 -7.24
C GLU A 241 -11.42 10.47 -6.17
N SER A 242 -10.43 11.25 -5.74
CA SER A 242 -10.68 12.47 -4.96
C SER A 242 -11.04 13.63 -5.90
N SER A 243 -11.74 14.65 -5.38
CA SER A 243 -11.98 15.89 -6.12
C SER A 243 -10.78 16.83 -6.12
N GLU A 244 -9.97 16.77 -5.05
CA GLU A 244 -8.77 17.60 -4.85
C GLU A 244 -7.53 16.74 -4.57
N ASN A 245 -6.46 17.36 -4.09
CA ASN A 245 -5.17 16.72 -3.84
C ASN A 245 -5.10 15.92 -2.53
N VAL A 246 -6.24 15.56 -1.94
CA VAL A 246 -6.32 14.87 -0.64
C VAL A 246 -7.32 13.72 -0.66
N LEU A 247 -7.01 12.65 0.07
CA LEU A 247 -7.90 11.50 0.26
C LEU A 247 -7.62 10.87 1.62
N THR A 248 -8.67 10.59 2.40
CA THR A 248 -8.57 9.89 3.68
C THR A 248 -9.27 8.54 3.60
N LEU A 249 -8.56 7.49 4.01
CA LEU A 249 -9.08 6.14 4.16
C LEU A 249 -9.10 5.78 5.64
N ASN A 250 -10.25 5.32 6.13
CA ASN A 250 -10.42 4.86 7.50
C ASN A 250 -10.86 3.39 7.53
N PHE A 251 -10.02 2.52 8.06
CA PHE A 251 -10.32 1.10 8.21
C PHE A 251 -10.70 0.78 9.66
N ILE A 252 -11.93 0.32 9.85
CA ILE A 252 -12.53 0.02 11.15
C ILE A 252 -12.88 -1.46 11.20
N THR A 253 -12.53 -2.13 12.29
CA THR A 253 -12.90 -3.54 12.52
C THR A 253 -13.57 -3.73 13.88
N ASP A 254 -14.43 -4.73 13.98
CA ASP A 254 -15.10 -5.07 15.22
C ASP A 254 -14.28 -6.05 16.09
N HIS A 255 -14.89 -6.66 17.11
CA HIS A 255 -14.18 -7.48 18.10
C HIS A 255 -14.00 -8.95 17.70
N ILE A 256 -14.55 -9.40 16.57
CA ILE A 256 -14.52 -10.81 16.15
C ILE A 256 -14.46 -10.94 14.62
N ILE A 257 -14.08 -12.12 14.12
CA ILE A 257 -14.06 -12.49 12.69
C ILE A 257 -13.16 -11.57 11.84
N THR A 258 -11.98 -12.08 11.54
CA THR A 258 -11.03 -11.38 10.66
C THR A 258 -10.88 -12.07 9.32
N ARG A 259 -10.53 -11.30 8.29
CA ARG A 259 -10.28 -11.74 6.92
C ARG A 259 -8.92 -11.21 6.44
N GLN A 260 -8.45 -11.64 5.27
CA GLN A 260 -7.15 -11.25 4.71
C GLN A 260 -6.96 -9.73 4.56
N GLY A 261 -8.06 -8.97 4.51
CA GLY A 261 -8.04 -7.53 4.42
C GLY A 261 -7.91 -7.04 3.00
N TRP A 262 -7.15 -5.96 2.81
CA TRP A 262 -7.10 -5.27 1.53
C TRP A 262 -5.70 -4.74 1.22
N ASN A 263 -5.42 -4.61 -0.07
CA ASN A 263 -4.31 -3.82 -0.58
C ASN A 263 -4.82 -2.84 -1.64
N ALA A 264 -4.11 -1.72 -1.78
CA ALA A 264 -4.45 -0.71 -2.74
C ALA A 264 -3.20 0.02 -3.22
N THR A 265 -3.27 0.60 -4.40
CA THR A 265 -2.29 1.58 -4.88
C THR A 265 -2.97 2.91 -5.10
N TYR A 266 -2.26 3.99 -4.84
CA TYR A 266 -2.71 5.32 -5.22
C TYR A 266 -1.70 5.98 -6.17
N THR A 267 -2.21 6.84 -7.04
CA THR A 267 -1.40 7.67 -7.94
C THR A 267 -1.98 9.06 -8.04
N SER A 268 -1.13 10.08 -8.11
CA SER A 268 -1.50 11.46 -8.40
C SER A 268 -1.72 11.62 -9.90
N VAL A 269 -2.79 12.33 -10.21
CA VAL A 269 -3.28 12.53 -11.55
C VAL A 269 -3.59 14.01 -11.69
N HIS A 270 -3.19 14.66 -12.77
CA HIS A 270 -3.53 16.07 -12.98
C HIS A 270 -5.04 16.30 -12.87
N LYS A 271 -5.43 17.35 -12.13
CA LYS A 271 -6.84 17.73 -11.99
C LYS A 271 -7.35 18.29 -13.30
N GLU A 272 -6.56 19.17 -13.91
CA GLU A 272 -6.80 19.83 -15.18
C GLU A 272 -5.57 19.67 -16.10
N PRO A 273 -5.73 19.80 -17.43
CA PRO A 273 -4.60 19.80 -18.35
C PRO A 273 -3.61 20.93 -18.02
N THR A 274 -2.31 20.65 -18.18
CA THR A 274 -1.26 21.68 -18.11
C THR A 274 -1.30 22.62 -19.32
N GLN A 275 -1.80 22.13 -20.46
CA GLN A 275 -1.98 22.90 -21.67
C GLN A 275 -3.14 22.33 -22.49
N GLU A 276 -3.97 23.23 -23.05
CA GLU A 276 -5.01 22.88 -24.00
C GLU A 276 -4.61 23.34 -25.41
N LEU A 277 -4.86 22.48 -26.39
CA LEU A 277 -4.51 22.66 -27.78
C LEU A 277 -5.77 22.47 -28.64
N HIS A 278 -6.15 23.52 -29.37
CA HIS A 278 -7.39 23.56 -30.16
C HIS A 278 -7.15 23.69 -31.67
N ASP A 279 -5.90 23.92 -32.07
CA ASP A 279 -5.55 24.04 -33.49
C ASP A 279 -5.77 22.71 -34.22
N PRO A 280 -6.17 22.71 -35.50
CA PRO A 280 -6.45 21.47 -36.24
C PRO A 280 -5.20 20.64 -36.50
N THR A 281 -4.00 21.24 -36.44
CA THR A 281 -2.73 20.53 -36.49
C THR A 281 -1.77 21.15 -35.49
N GLY A 282 -0.76 20.38 -35.07
CA GLY A 282 0.29 20.91 -34.22
C GLY A 282 1.37 19.90 -33.91
N THR A 283 2.38 20.36 -33.18
CA THR A 283 3.54 19.56 -32.76
C THR A 283 3.73 19.72 -31.25
N ILE A 284 3.88 18.61 -30.55
CA ILE A 284 4.25 18.57 -29.13
C ILE A 284 5.64 17.94 -29.04
N THR A 285 6.53 18.60 -28.32
CA THR A 285 7.89 18.09 -28.05
C THR A 285 8.14 18.05 -26.55
N SER A 286 9.02 17.15 -26.13
CA SER A 286 9.55 17.20 -24.77
C SER A 286 10.29 18.54 -24.53
N PRO A 287 10.33 19.06 -23.30
CA PRO A 287 11.08 20.27 -23.00
C PRO A 287 12.55 20.15 -23.40
N ASN A 288 13.12 21.25 -23.88
CA ASN A 288 14.48 21.36 -24.44
C ASN A 288 14.77 20.60 -25.74
N TYR A 289 13.80 19.87 -26.30
CA TYR A 289 14.01 19.12 -27.55
C TYR A 289 14.64 20.02 -28.65
N PRO A 290 15.71 19.57 -29.35
CA PRO A 290 16.24 18.20 -29.41
C PRO A 290 17.35 17.89 -28.38
N LYS A 291 17.50 18.69 -27.31
CA LYS A 291 18.35 18.34 -26.16
C LYS A 291 17.57 17.50 -25.14
N ASN A 292 18.28 16.97 -24.16
CA ASN A 292 17.66 16.13 -23.15
C ASN A 292 16.60 16.88 -22.33
N TYR A 293 15.52 16.18 -22.01
CA TYR A 293 14.46 16.70 -21.15
C TYR A 293 14.93 16.82 -19.68
N PRO A 294 14.31 17.69 -18.87
CA PRO A 294 14.53 17.72 -17.43
C PRO A 294 13.81 16.60 -16.67
N ASN A 295 14.34 16.28 -15.49
CA ASN A 295 13.74 15.33 -14.54
C ASN A 295 12.54 15.97 -13.81
N ASP A 296 11.74 15.14 -13.12
CA ASP A 296 10.60 15.56 -12.29
C ASP A 296 9.51 16.39 -13.03
N ILE A 297 9.25 16.03 -14.28
CA ILE A 297 8.24 16.67 -15.12
C ILE A 297 6.97 15.82 -15.16
N ASP A 298 5.82 16.46 -15.09
CA ASP A 298 4.53 15.85 -15.38
C ASP A 298 3.69 16.85 -16.18
N GLN A 299 3.66 16.68 -17.50
CA GLN A 299 2.92 17.52 -18.43
C GLN A 299 1.73 16.74 -18.97
N LEU A 300 0.56 17.36 -18.93
CA LEU A 300 -0.68 16.85 -19.48
C LEU A 300 -1.22 17.81 -20.54
N TYR A 301 -1.27 17.36 -21.78
CA TYR A 301 -1.81 18.11 -22.90
C TYR A 301 -3.20 17.58 -23.25
N LEU A 302 -4.20 18.46 -23.32
CA LEU A 302 -5.50 18.15 -23.90
C LEU A 302 -5.54 18.69 -25.32
N ILE A 303 -5.59 17.78 -26.29
CA ILE A 303 -5.82 18.11 -27.69
C ILE A 303 -7.31 17.95 -27.95
N SER A 304 -7.94 18.98 -28.50
CA SER A 304 -9.34 18.94 -28.92
C SER A 304 -9.49 19.50 -30.33
N THR A 305 -10.43 18.93 -31.08
CA THR A 305 -10.78 19.37 -32.43
C THR A 305 -12.29 19.47 -32.60
N LEU A 306 -12.75 19.82 -33.79
CA LEU A 306 -14.17 19.94 -34.13
C LEU A 306 -14.93 18.62 -33.85
N PRO A 307 -16.20 18.69 -33.43
CA PRO A 307 -16.96 17.50 -33.02
C PRO A 307 -17.13 16.40 -34.08
N ASP A 308 -16.99 16.73 -35.35
CA ASP A 308 -17.10 15.84 -36.52
C ASP A 308 -15.75 15.24 -36.96
N LYS A 309 -14.64 15.62 -36.31
CA LYS A 309 -13.29 15.13 -36.61
C LYS A 309 -12.77 14.17 -35.55
N VAL A 310 -11.73 13.43 -35.91
CA VAL A 310 -10.89 12.67 -34.98
C VAL A 310 -9.43 13.13 -35.11
N LEU A 311 -8.59 12.73 -34.17
CA LEU A 311 -7.17 13.11 -34.14
C LEU A 311 -6.32 11.93 -34.60
N ASN A 312 -5.51 12.16 -35.62
CA ASN A 312 -4.39 11.30 -35.98
C ASN A 312 -3.12 11.83 -35.30
N ILE A 313 -2.57 11.07 -34.37
CA ILE A 313 -1.39 11.45 -33.58
C ILE A 313 -0.23 10.57 -33.99
N THR A 314 0.82 11.18 -34.54
CA THR A 314 2.02 10.50 -35.02
C THR A 314 3.24 10.91 -34.22
N ILE A 315 3.83 9.98 -33.49
CA ILE A 315 5.12 10.16 -32.83
C ILE A 315 6.21 10.02 -33.89
N THR A 316 6.96 11.09 -34.12
CA THR A 316 7.99 11.16 -35.16
C THR A 316 9.38 10.82 -34.63
N ASP A 317 9.66 11.14 -33.36
CA ASP A 317 10.91 10.79 -32.67
C ASP A 317 10.65 10.41 -31.21
N PHE A 318 11.42 9.46 -30.68
CA PHE A 318 11.22 8.94 -29.31
C PHE A 318 12.49 8.36 -28.69
N ASN A 319 12.85 8.85 -27.51
CA ASN A 319 14.01 8.40 -26.73
C ASN A 319 13.82 8.78 -25.25
N LEU A 320 13.31 7.86 -24.43
CA LEU A 320 13.08 8.06 -22.99
C LEU A 320 13.84 7.02 -22.15
N GLU A 321 13.91 7.23 -20.83
CA GLU A 321 14.35 6.19 -19.91
C GLU A 321 13.38 5.00 -19.96
N LYS A 322 13.91 3.78 -19.80
CA LYS A 322 13.13 2.54 -19.82
C LYS A 322 12.53 2.23 -18.45
N ASN A 323 11.23 2.00 -18.41
CA ASN A 323 10.37 1.67 -17.27
C ASN A 323 10.00 2.83 -16.33
N TYR A 324 10.78 3.90 -16.30
CA TYR A 324 10.60 5.02 -15.35
C TYR A 324 9.89 6.20 -16.02
N ASP A 325 10.47 6.71 -17.10
CA ASP A 325 9.88 7.79 -17.89
C ASP A 325 8.91 7.26 -18.94
N TYR A 326 7.84 8.01 -19.20
CA TYR A 326 6.87 7.58 -20.19
C TYR A 326 6.13 8.72 -20.90
N LEU A 327 5.71 8.41 -22.13
CA LEU A 327 4.71 9.16 -22.89
C LEU A 327 3.46 8.28 -23.01
N ALA A 328 2.31 8.76 -22.54
CA ALA A 328 1.03 8.07 -22.65
C ALA A 328 0.06 8.88 -23.51
N ILE A 329 -0.74 8.18 -24.32
CA ILE A 329 -1.81 8.78 -25.13
C ILE A 329 -3.12 8.09 -24.78
N GLN A 330 -4.17 8.87 -24.54
CA GLN A 330 -5.50 8.40 -24.18
C GLN A 330 -6.53 8.95 -25.15
N ASP A 331 -7.49 8.09 -25.51
CA ASP A 331 -8.61 8.40 -26.40
C ASP A 331 -9.79 8.98 -25.60
N GLY A 332 -9.75 10.30 -25.42
CA GLY A 332 -10.74 11.08 -24.70
C GLY A 332 -10.13 12.13 -23.76
N LYS A 333 -10.96 12.66 -22.86
CA LYS A 333 -10.65 13.81 -21.98
C LYS A 333 -10.44 13.45 -20.51
N ASP A 334 -10.57 12.18 -20.14
CA ASP A 334 -10.45 11.74 -18.74
C ASP A 334 -9.27 10.78 -18.61
N ILE A 335 -8.24 11.20 -17.89
CA ILE A 335 -6.99 10.47 -17.75
C ILE A 335 -7.13 9.10 -17.06
N ILE A 336 -8.22 8.85 -16.35
CA ILE A 336 -8.47 7.61 -15.63
C ILE A 336 -9.46 6.73 -16.39
N LYS A 337 -10.50 7.33 -16.98
CA LYS A 337 -11.61 6.61 -17.62
C LYS A 337 -11.43 6.40 -19.12
N SER A 338 -10.66 7.28 -19.79
CA SER A 338 -10.42 7.16 -21.22
C SER A 338 -9.50 5.98 -21.54
N LYS A 339 -9.75 5.33 -22.68
CA LYS A 339 -8.94 4.21 -23.15
C LYS A 339 -7.52 4.68 -23.42
N GLN A 340 -6.53 4.06 -22.77
CA GLN A 340 -5.12 4.29 -23.10
C GLN A 340 -4.80 3.64 -24.44
N LEU A 341 -4.45 4.46 -25.44
CA LEU A 341 -4.01 4.00 -26.76
C LEU A 341 -2.58 3.46 -26.69
N THR A 342 -1.71 4.14 -25.93
CA THR A 342 -0.34 3.69 -25.70
C THR A 342 0.23 4.26 -24.41
N ARG A 343 1.27 3.58 -23.89
CA ARG A 343 2.21 4.09 -22.89
C ARG A 343 3.60 3.59 -23.27
N LEU A 344 4.43 4.49 -23.76
CA LEU A 344 5.75 4.20 -24.31
C LEU A 344 6.84 4.59 -23.33
N THR A 345 7.94 3.85 -23.36
CA THR A 345 9.12 4.04 -22.50
C THR A 345 10.36 3.49 -23.21
N GLY A 346 11.56 3.89 -22.79
CA GLY A 346 12.83 3.37 -23.32
C GLY A 346 13.27 3.96 -24.66
N THR A 347 14.33 3.36 -25.22
CA THR A 347 15.02 3.85 -26.43
C THR A 347 14.73 3.03 -27.68
N ASP A 348 14.04 1.90 -27.54
CA ASP A 348 13.89 0.88 -28.60
C ASP A 348 12.59 1.04 -29.41
N VAL A 349 11.88 2.16 -29.23
CA VAL A 349 10.62 2.46 -29.94
C VAL A 349 10.94 2.82 -31.38
N LYS A 350 10.40 2.05 -32.33
CA LYS A 350 10.50 2.36 -33.76
C LYS A 350 9.50 3.44 -34.13
N THR A 351 10.00 4.57 -34.64
CA THR A 351 9.18 5.68 -35.17
C THR A 351 9.28 5.75 -36.70
N PRO A 352 8.27 6.31 -37.40
CA PRO A 352 7.05 6.91 -36.87
C PRO A 352 6.02 5.89 -36.35
N LEU A 353 5.24 6.29 -35.35
CA LEU A 353 4.15 5.49 -34.79
C LEU A 353 2.87 6.32 -34.68
N SER A 354 1.79 5.88 -35.33
CA SER A 354 0.54 6.65 -35.43
C SER A 354 -0.61 6.00 -34.65
N PHE A 355 -1.46 6.85 -34.08
CA PHE A 355 -2.64 6.47 -33.31
C PHE A 355 -3.83 7.33 -33.74
N LEU A 356 -4.96 6.69 -33.97
CA LEU A 356 -6.21 7.37 -34.30
C LEU A 356 -7.15 7.32 -33.09
N THR A 357 -7.70 8.47 -32.70
CA THR A 357 -8.73 8.55 -31.66
C THR A 357 -10.10 8.11 -32.21
N SER A 358 -11.00 7.68 -31.33
CA SER A 358 -12.41 7.43 -31.68
C SER A 358 -13.30 8.67 -31.50
N GLN A 359 -12.77 9.67 -30.79
CA GLN A 359 -13.43 10.93 -30.44
C GLN A 359 -12.60 12.13 -30.89
N ASN A 360 -13.15 13.34 -30.76
CA ASN A 360 -12.49 14.61 -31.10
C ASN A 360 -11.54 15.13 -30.01
N TYR A 361 -11.11 14.26 -29.08
CA TYR A 361 -10.23 14.59 -27.95
C TYR A 361 -9.13 13.56 -27.77
N ALA A 362 -7.95 14.01 -27.36
CA ALA A 362 -6.88 13.17 -26.86
C ALA A 362 -6.21 13.82 -25.65
N LEU A 363 -5.86 13.00 -24.65
CA LEU A 363 -4.90 13.40 -23.63
C LEU A 363 -3.54 12.80 -23.94
N VAL A 364 -2.51 13.64 -23.90
CA VAL A 364 -1.11 13.23 -24.01
C VAL A 364 -0.41 13.58 -22.71
N ARG A 365 0.17 12.60 -22.02
CA ARG A 365 0.91 12.82 -20.78
C ARG A 365 2.37 12.44 -20.94
N PHE A 366 3.26 13.37 -20.63
CA PHE A 366 4.69 13.12 -20.50
C PHE A 366 5.09 13.20 -19.02
N PHE A 367 5.65 12.12 -18.50
CA PHE A 367 6.07 12.01 -17.10
C PHE A 367 7.53 11.58 -17.02
N THR A 368 8.30 12.22 -16.14
CA THR A 368 9.69 11.88 -15.83
C THR A 368 9.94 11.70 -14.35
N ASP A 369 10.81 10.77 -14.01
CA ASP A 369 11.24 10.52 -12.64
C ASP A 369 12.38 11.49 -12.21
N PRO A 370 12.87 11.45 -10.96
CA PRO A 370 13.89 12.38 -10.46
C PRO A 370 15.29 12.26 -11.08
N SER A 371 15.56 11.26 -11.91
CA SER A 371 16.90 10.91 -12.38
C SER A 371 16.90 10.45 -13.84
N LEU A 372 18.08 10.48 -14.48
CA LEU A 372 18.30 10.04 -15.87
C LEU A 372 17.40 10.75 -16.90
N ASN A 373 18.03 11.23 -17.98
CA ASN A 373 17.27 11.85 -19.06
C ASN A 373 17.92 11.58 -20.40
N TYR A 374 17.08 11.70 -21.41
CA TYR A 374 17.35 11.34 -22.79
C TYR A 374 16.81 12.42 -23.71
N ARG A 375 16.96 12.26 -25.03
CA ARG A 375 16.59 13.29 -26.01
C ARG A 375 15.10 13.67 -25.96
N GLY A 376 14.24 12.76 -25.51
CA GLY A 376 12.81 13.00 -25.38
C GLY A 376 12.03 12.58 -26.60
N PHE A 377 11.01 13.35 -26.98
CA PHE A 377 10.11 12.99 -28.07
C PHE A 377 9.69 14.19 -28.91
N SER A 378 9.25 13.89 -30.13
CA SER A 378 8.48 14.79 -30.98
C SER A 378 7.26 14.02 -31.50
N LEU A 379 6.08 14.63 -31.40
CA LEU A 379 4.84 14.10 -31.97
C LEU A 379 4.08 15.20 -32.70
N ASN A 380 3.47 14.82 -33.82
CA ASN A 380 2.56 15.68 -34.56
C ASN A 380 1.14 15.16 -34.38
N TYR A 381 0.17 16.06 -34.34
CA TYR A 381 -1.24 15.71 -34.40
C TYR A 381 -1.92 16.47 -35.53
N GLU A 382 -2.93 15.85 -36.12
CA GLU A 382 -3.78 16.45 -37.14
C GLU A 382 -5.24 16.00 -36.97
N ALA A 383 -6.16 16.91 -37.22
CA ALA A 383 -7.59 16.65 -37.28
C ALA A 383 -7.93 16.06 -38.65
N VAL A 384 -8.53 14.88 -38.66
CA VAL A 384 -8.90 14.14 -39.88
C VAL A 384 -10.38 13.77 -39.84
N GLU A 385 -10.92 13.41 -41.01
CA GLU A 385 -12.31 12.95 -41.11
C GLU A 385 -12.55 11.68 -40.30
N LYS A 386 -13.72 11.62 -39.67
CA LYS A 386 -14.20 10.42 -39.01
C LYS A 386 -14.79 9.47 -40.05
N TYR A 387 -14.04 8.43 -40.42
CA TYR A 387 -14.49 7.39 -41.36
C TYR A 387 -15.47 6.39 -40.73
#